data_AF-A0A7X6Q8I6-F1
#
_entry.id   AF-A0A7X6Q8I6-F1
#
_cell.length_a   1.000
_cell.length_b   1.000
_cell.length_c   1.000
_cell.angle_alpha   90.00
_cell.angle_beta   90.00
_cell.angle_gamma   90.00
#
_symmetry.space_group_name_H-M   'P 1'
#
loop_
_entity.id
_entity.type
_entity.pdbx_description
1 polymer ?
#
loop_
_entity_poly.entity_id
_entity_poly.type
_entity_poly.pdbx_seq_one_letter_code
_entity_poly.pdbx_strand_id
1 'polypeptide(L)'
;MLLPFPKERALHYTTSQQGSLLVARDAEGREHTFSSQESAPLIDLLKKALAQHLIPTSYVEFEAGEGYKEALTQLLELEYIYFDGEIALVNKEPSLHAVPGRGEEKWESVTTRLKRHFPVTLANPAIHRLDYDTSGVMVLALNQNSLSTLSQQFSQRGIYKRYVALLEGALAEEEGETVLAFRYDPENKPRQIYDPVLGKWGETRWKKINEEKFMGRDVTRVELFPLTGRTHQLRLHTSHPKGIGLPIVGDTLYGEGLEAPRLMLHATHLGFKHPTTGEYMEFFTPEIF
;
A
#
# COMPACT_ATOMS: atom_id res chain seq x y z
N MET A 1 11.43 10.83 -23.78
CA MET A 1 10.90 10.79 -25.17
C MET A 1 10.19 9.46 -25.30
N LEU A 2 8.85 9.47 -25.27
CA LEU A 2 8.03 8.25 -25.37
C LEU A 2 8.08 7.77 -26.83
N LEU A 3 8.40 6.51 -27.06
CA LEU A 3 8.29 5.90 -28.39
C LEU A 3 6.81 5.76 -28.77
N PRO A 4 6.43 5.97 -30.05
CA PRO A 4 5.04 5.86 -30.49
C PRO A 4 4.63 4.39 -30.63
N PHE A 5 3.43 4.04 -30.14
CA PHE A 5 2.77 2.77 -30.41
C PHE A 5 2.25 2.72 -31.87
N PRO A 6 2.23 1.54 -32.51
CA PRO A 6 1.78 1.37 -33.89
C PRO A 6 0.29 1.69 -34.08
N LYS A 7 -0.03 2.29 -35.23
CA LYS A 7 -1.29 2.98 -35.57
C LYS A 7 -2.49 2.08 -35.93
N GLU A 8 -2.51 0.80 -35.63
CA GLU A 8 -3.54 -0.10 -36.18
C GLU A 8 -4.30 -0.85 -35.08
N ARG A 9 -5.37 -0.21 -34.59
CA ARG A 9 -6.67 -0.78 -34.14
C ARG A 9 -7.45 0.28 -33.36
N ALA A 10 -8.42 0.90 -34.02
CA ALA A 10 -9.29 1.92 -33.43
C ALA A 10 -10.44 1.28 -32.63
N LEU A 11 -10.75 1.83 -31.45
CA LEU A 11 -11.93 1.52 -30.66
C LEU A 11 -12.96 2.65 -30.81
N HIS A 12 -14.22 2.29 -31.06
CA HIS A 12 -15.35 3.22 -31.13
C HIS A 12 -16.16 3.15 -29.84
N TYR A 13 -16.36 4.29 -29.17
CA TYR A 13 -17.29 4.43 -28.04
C TYR A 13 -18.33 5.50 -28.38
N THR A 14 -19.56 5.34 -27.90
CA THR A 14 -20.59 6.39 -27.98
C THR A 14 -21.16 6.61 -26.58
N THR A 15 -21.54 7.85 -26.27
CA THR A 15 -22.28 8.17 -25.04
C THR A 15 -23.69 8.55 -25.45
N SER A 16 -24.69 7.86 -24.90
CA SER A 16 -26.10 8.22 -25.08
C SER A 16 -26.42 9.44 -24.22
N GLN A 17 -27.20 10.39 -24.75
CA GLN A 17 -27.71 11.56 -24.01
C GLN A 17 -28.74 11.20 -22.91
N GLN A 18 -29.07 9.92 -22.76
CA GLN A 18 -29.93 9.42 -21.70
C GLN A 18 -29.18 8.33 -20.93
N GLY A 19 -28.65 8.69 -19.75
CA GLY A 19 -28.24 7.75 -18.70
C GLY A 19 -27.16 6.71 -19.07
N SER A 20 -25.92 6.98 -18.67
CA SER A 20 -25.06 6.00 -17.98
C SER A 20 -24.94 4.58 -18.56
N LEU A 21 -24.74 4.46 -19.87
CA LEU A 21 -24.45 3.20 -20.53
C LEU A 21 -23.10 3.23 -21.23
N LEU A 22 -22.23 2.29 -20.88
CA LEU A 22 -20.97 2.04 -21.56
C LEU A 22 -21.22 0.83 -22.47
N VAL A 23 -20.86 0.95 -23.75
CA VAL A 23 -20.98 -0.13 -24.72
C VAL A 23 -19.60 -0.46 -25.26
N ALA A 24 -19.18 -1.71 -25.11
CA ALA A 24 -17.92 -2.23 -25.64
C ALA A 24 -18.19 -3.31 -26.70
N ARG A 25 -17.29 -3.44 -27.68
CA ARG A 25 -17.34 -4.50 -28.69
C ARG A 25 -16.14 -5.42 -28.58
N ASP A 26 -16.38 -6.71 -28.63
CA ASP A 26 -15.34 -7.74 -28.63
C ASP A 26 -14.71 -7.94 -30.03
N ALA A 27 -13.73 -8.84 -30.16
CA ALA A 27 -13.05 -9.08 -31.44
C ALA A 27 -13.95 -9.76 -32.49
N GLU A 28 -15.06 -10.36 -32.06
CA GLU A 28 -16.10 -10.96 -32.90
C GLU A 28 -17.25 -9.99 -33.23
N GLY A 29 -17.20 -8.75 -32.71
CA GLY A 29 -18.19 -7.70 -32.96
C GLY A 29 -19.45 -7.76 -32.08
N ARG A 30 -19.45 -8.56 -31.00
CA ARG A 30 -20.55 -8.64 -30.03
C ARG A 30 -20.55 -7.41 -29.13
N GLU A 31 -21.74 -6.86 -28.85
CA GLU A 31 -21.93 -5.65 -28.04
C GLU A 31 -22.25 -6.00 -26.59
N HIS A 32 -21.54 -5.36 -25.65
CA HIS A 32 -21.70 -5.55 -24.21
C HIS A 32 -22.05 -4.24 -23.54
N THR A 33 -23.01 -4.27 -22.62
CA THR A 33 -23.76 -3.09 -22.17
C THR A 33 -23.73 -2.98 -20.65
N PHE A 34 -23.27 -1.85 -20.10
CA PHE A 34 -23.09 -1.65 -18.66
C PHE A 34 -24.01 -0.55 -18.12
N SER A 35 -24.85 -0.83 -17.11
CA SER A 35 -25.74 0.18 -16.48
C SER A 35 -25.12 0.80 -15.23
N SER A 36 -24.96 2.12 -15.22
CA SER A 36 -24.37 2.85 -14.08
C SER A 36 -25.42 3.38 -13.10
N GLN A 37 -25.27 3.05 -11.82
CA GLN A 37 -25.64 3.95 -10.72
C GLN A 37 -24.55 4.10 -9.63
N GLU A 38 -23.55 3.21 -9.53
CA GLU A 38 -22.54 3.25 -8.45
C GLU A 38 -21.09 3.55 -8.91
N SER A 39 -20.83 3.66 -10.21
CA SER A 39 -19.47 3.48 -10.77
C SER A 39 -19.03 4.57 -11.77
N ALA A 40 -19.55 5.80 -11.68
CA ALA A 40 -19.19 6.90 -12.59
C ALA A 40 -17.68 7.26 -12.62
N PRO A 41 -16.95 7.32 -11.48
CA PRO A 41 -15.51 7.60 -11.49
C PRO A 41 -14.69 6.46 -12.09
N LEU A 42 -15.06 5.20 -11.80
CA LEU A 42 -14.41 4.00 -12.32
C LEU A 42 -14.64 3.83 -13.83
N ILE A 43 -15.83 4.16 -14.32
CA ILE A 43 -16.16 4.20 -15.74
C ILE A 43 -15.33 5.27 -16.47
N ASP A 44 -15.18 6.46 -15.90
CA ASP A 44 -14.36 7.52 -16.51
C ASP A 44 -12.86 7.16 -16.50
N LEU A 45 -12.42 6.45 -15.46
CA LEU A 45 -11.07 5.93 -15.31
C LEU A 45 -10.75 4.83 -16.33
N LEU A 46 -11.64 3.85 -16.48
CA LEU A 46 -11.54 2.79 -17.49
C LEU A 46 -11.60 3.40 -18.90
N LYS A 47 -12.48 4.38 -19.14
CA LYS A 47 -12.53 5.13 -20.40
C LYS A 47 -11.20 5.83 -20.70
N LYS A 48 -10.57 6.46 -19.70
CA LYS A 48 -9.26 7.12 -19.85
C LYS A 48 -8.13 6.12 -20.09
N ALA A 49 -8.11 4.99 -19.37
CA ALA A 49 -7.10 3.94 -19.54
C ALA A 49 -7.21 3.27 -20.92
N LEU A 50 -8.42 2.99 -21.37
CA LEU A 50 -8.70 2.47 -22.73
C LEU A 50 -8.36 3.49 -23.82
N ALA A 51 -8.70 4.77 -23.63
CA ALA A 51 -8.40 5.84 -24.59
C ALA A 51 -6.90 6.13 -24.75
N GLN A 52 -6.08 5.75 -23.77
CA GLN A 52 -4.62 5.93 -23.79
C GLN A 52 -3.87 4.66 -24.19
N HIS A 53 -4.57 3.60 -24.62
CA HIS A 53 -3.99 2.28 -24.97
C HIS A 53 -3.14 1.67 -23.84
N LEU A 54 -3.45 1.99 -22.58
CA LEU A 54 -2.72 1.53 -21.39
C LEU A 54 -3.13 0.11 -20.95
N ILE A 55 -4.07 -0.50 -21.67
CA ILE A 55 -4.61 -1.84 -21.44
C ILE A 55 -4.51 -2.59 -22.77
N PRO A 56 -3.80 -3.75 -22.84
CA PRO A 56 -3.82 -4.60 -24.02
C PRO A 56 -5.25 -5.06 -24.29
N THR A 57 -5.77 -4.73 -25.47
CA THR A 57 -7.12 -5.14 -25.88
C THR A 57 -7.14 -6.61 -26.23
N SER A 58 -7.49 -7.42 -25.24
CA SER A 58 -8.19 -8.69 -25.43
C SER A 58 -9.14 -8.87 -24.24
N TYR A 59 -10.38 -8.45 -24.47
CA TYR A 59 -11.60 -8.70 -23.67
C TYR A 59 -11.61 -8.17 -22.25
N VAL A 60 -12.45 -7.16 -21.96
CA VAL A 60 -12.96 -7.01 -20.59
C VAL A 60 -14.43 -6.61 -20.58
N GLU A 61 -15.26 -7.57 -20.17
CA GLU A 61 -16.62 -7.32 -19.69
C GLU A 61 -16.56 -7.16 -18.16
N PHE A 62 -17.11 -6.06 -17.63
CA PHE A 62 -17.21 -5.83 -16.20
C PHE A 62 -18.68 -5.77 -15.76
N GLU A 63 -19.24 -6.87 -15.27
CA GLU A 63 -20.41 -6.78 -14.40
C GLU A 63 -19.94 -6.21 -13.04
N ALA A 64 -20.60 -5.16 -12.56
CA ALA A 64 -20.27 -4.54 -11.28
C ALA A 64 -20.59 -5.52 -10.12
N GLY A 65 -19.56 -6.26 -9.70
CA GLY A 65 -19.45 -7.19 -8.58
C GLY A 65 -17.96 -7.40 -8.23
N GLU A 66 -17.57 -8.34 -7.37
CA GLU A 66 -16.15 -8.48 -6.92
C GLU A 66 -15.10 -8.59 -8.04
N GLY A 67 -15.48 -9.12 -9.22
CA GLY A 67 -14.60 -9.40 -10.36
C GLY A 67 -13.78 -8.24 -10.94
N TYR A 68 -14.10 -6.98 -10.62
CA TYR A 68 -13.27 -5.85 -11.06
C TYR A 68 -11.92 -5.79 -10.32
N LYS A 69 -11.84 -6.29 -9.09
CA LYS A 69 -10.60 -6.27 -8.29
C LYS A 69 -9.56 -7.21 -8.89
N GLU A 70 -9.95 -8.41 -9.29
CA GLU A 70 -9.07 -9.39 -9.91
C GLU A 70 -8.53 -8.88 -11.24
N ALA A 71 -9.38 -8.26 -12.07
CA ALA A 71 -8.96 -7.70 -13.35
C ALA A 71 -8.02 -6.51 -13.18
N LEU A 72 -8.31 -5.58 -12.25
CA LEU A 72 -7.39 -4.50 -11.92
C LEU A 72 -6.08 -5.05 -11.36
N THR A 73 -6.12 -6.11 -10.55
CA THR A 73 -4.90 -6.74 -10.02
C THR A 73 -4.03 -7.33 -11.12
N GLN A 74 -4.64 -8.11 -12.03
CA GLN A 74 -3.93 -8.71 -13.17
C GLN A 74 -3.39 -7.66 -14.14
N LEU A 75 -4.16 -6.60 -14.38
CA LEU A 75 -3.82 -5.56 -15.34
C LEU A 75 -2.76 -4.59 -14.82
N LEU A 76 -2.82 -4.27 -13.53
CA LEU A 76 -2.04 -3.20 -12.92
C LEU A 76 -0.86 -3.71 -12.09
N GLU A 77 -0.72 -5.04 -11.98
CA GLU A 77 0.26 -5.72 -11.13
C GLU A 77 0.26 -5.17 -9.70
N LEU A 78 -0.91 -4.77 -9.20
CA LEU A 78 -1.12 -4.19 -7.88
C LEU A 78 -2.49 -4.62 -7.39
N GLU A 79 -2.55 -5.17 -6.18
CA GLU A 79 -3.83 -5.53 -5.57
C GLU A 79 -4.51 -4.27 -5.04
N TYR A 80 -5.58 -3.82 -5.69
CA TYR A 80 -6.36 -2.65 -5.26
C TYR A 80 -7.47 -3.06 -4.29
N ILE A 81 -7.50 -2.39 -3.14
CA ILE A 81 -8.52 -2.58 -2.10
C ILE A 81 -9.71 -1.65 -2.37
N TYR A 82 -9.42 -0.40 -2.71
CA TYR A 82 -10.40 0.66 -2.92
C TYR A 82 -9.85 1.72 -3.87
N PHE A 83 -10.73 2.35 -4.64
CA PHE A 83 -10.37 3.41 -5.55
C PHE A 83 -11.57 4.32 -5.84
N ASP A 84 -11.34 5.63 -5.86
CA ASP A 84 -12.32 6.63 -6.32
C ASP A 84 -11.64 7.80 -7.06
N GLY A 85 -12.29 8.97 -7.15
CA GLY A 85 -11.69 10.15 -7.80
C GLY A 85 -10.59 10.87 -6.99
N GLU A 86 -10.38 10.48 -5.74
CA GLU A 86 -9.59 11.18 -4.74
C GLU A 86 -8.40 10.34 -4.26
N ILE A 87 -8.63 9.05 -4.00
CA ILE A 87 -7.69 8.12 -3.37
C ILE A 87 -7.66 6.76 -4.06
N ALA A 88 -6.50 6.10 -3.93
CA ALA A 88 -6.34 4.68 -4.23
C ALA A 88 -5.76 3.98 -3.01
N LEU A 89 -6.33 2.85 -2.63
CA LEU A 89 -5.77 1.94 -1.64
C LEU A 89 -5.32 0.65 -2.30
N VAL A 90 -4.11 0.25 -1.95
CA VAL A 90 -3.51 -0.99 -2.43
C VAL A 90 -3.07 -1.85 -1.27
N ASN A 91 -3.10 -3.17 -1.46
CA ASN A 91 -2.37 -4.12 -0.64
C ASN A 91 -0.97 -4.25 -1.25
N LYS A 92 0.02 -3.57 -0.66
CA LYS A 92 1.39 -3.61 -1.18
C LYS A 92 2.00 -4.98 -0.89
N GLU A 93 2.49 -5.66 -1.92
CA GLU A 93 3.27 -6.89 -1.75
C GLU A 93 4.63 -6.62 -1.07
N PRO A 94 5.23 -7.62 -0.39
CA PRO A 94 6.62 -7.52 0.04
C PRO A 94 7.53 -7.41 -1.20
N SER A 95 8.78 -6.97 -1.03
CA SER A 95 9.76 -6.83 -2.12
C SER A 95 9.36 -5.83 -3.22
N LEU A 96 8.43 -4.92 -2.93
CA LEU A 96 8.04 -3.81 -3.80
C LEU A 96 8.23 -2.49 -3.06
N HIS A 97 8.91 -1.52 -3.69
CA HIS A 97 9.06 -0.20 -3.09
C HIS A 97 7.71 0.53 -3.03
N ALA A 98 7.46 1.29 -1.96
CA ALA A 98 6.32 2.20 -1.92
C ALA A 98 6.47 3.37 -2.92
N VAL A 99 7.68 3.94 -3.01
CA VAL A 99 8.07 5.04 -3.90
C VAL A 99 9.39 4.70 -4.59
N PRO A 100 9.71 5.29 -5.76
CA PRO A 100 10.93 4.96 -6.49
C PRO A 100 12.17 5.25 -5.65
N GLY A 101 13.08 4.28 -5.60
CA GLY A 101 14.40 4.44 -5.02
C GLY A 101 15.33 5.25 -5.93
N ARG A 102 16.58 5.40 -5.49
CA ARG A 102 17.65 5.95 -6.33
C ARG A 102 18.26 4.80 -7.14
N GLY A 103 18.36 4.98 -8.46
CA GLY A 103 18.84 3.96 -9.40
C GLY A 103 17.69 3.37 -10.22
N GLU A 104 17.98 2.99 -11.47
CA GLU A 104 16.98 2.40 -12.38
C GLU A 104 16.44 1.07 -11.84
N GLU A 105 17.28 0.30 -11.15
CA GLU A 105 16.94 -0.99 -10.55
C GLU A 105 15.95 -0.88 -9.37
N LYS A 106 15.77 0.32 -8.82
CA LYS A 106 14.82 0.61 -7.70
C LYS A 106 13.67 1.49 -8.14
N TRP A 107 13.51 1.69 -9.44
CA TRP A 107 12.46 2.55 -9.97
C TRP A 107 11.07 1.93 -9.77
N GLU A 108 10.97 0.60 -9.84
CA GLU A 108 9.71 -0.10 -9.68
C GLU A 108 9.14 0.06 -8.26
N SER A 109 7.92 0.57 -8.20
CA SER A 109 7.24 0.91 -6.96
C SER A 109 5.72 0.93 -7.14
N VAL A 110 5.00 0.95 -6.02
CA VAL A 110 3.54 1.19 -6.00
C VAL A 110 3.19 2.46 -6.79
N THR A 111 3.89 3.57 -6.55
CA THR A 111 3.56 4.83 -7.24
C THR A 111 3.87 4.81 -8.74
N THR A 112 4.89 4.07 -9.20
CA THR A 112 5.18 3.99 -10.64
C THR A 112 4.19 3.08 -11.34
N ARG A 113 3.80 1.96 -10.73
CA ARG A 113 2.71 1.11 -11.21
C ARG A 113 1.41 1.91 -11.30
N LEU A 114 1.01 2.62 -10.24
CA LEU A 114 -0.17 3.50 -10.27
C LEU A 114 -0.14 4.49 -11.46
N LYS A 115 0.99 5.17 -11.67
CA LYS A 115 1.14 6.17 -12.74
C LYS A 115 1.18 5.61 -14.15
N ARG A 116 1.56 4.35 -14.34
CA ARG A 116 1.54 3.71 -15.67
C ARG A 116 0.12 3.59 -16.19
N HIS A 117 -0.84 3.41 -15.29
CA HIS A 117 -2.21 3.08 -15.67
C HIS A 117 -3.19 4.22 -15.44
N PHE A 118 -2.83 5.15 -14.56
CA PHE A 118 -3.63 6.34 -14.30
C PHE A 118 -2.82 7.59 -14.61
N PRO A 119 -3.39 8.56 -15.35
CA PRO A 119 -2.80 9.87 -15.55
C PRO A 119 -2.90 10.68 -14.25
N VAL A 120 -2.29 10.17 -13.17
CA VAL A 120 -2.14 10.89 -11.91
C VAL A 120 -1.20 12.05 -12.19
N THR A 121 -1.71 13.27 -12.08
CA THR A 121 -0.96 14.50 -12.39
C THR A 121 0.10 14.82 -11.34
N LEU A 122 0.13 14.07 -10.23
CA LEU A 122 1.07 14.26 -9.14
C LEU A 122 2.45 13.69 -9.44
N ALA A 123 3.48 14.50 -9.19
CA ALA A 123 4.86 14.05 -9.21
C ALA A 123 5.13 12.96 -8.15
N ASN A 124 4.42 12.95 -7.03
CA ASN A 124 4.44 11.86 -6.06
C ASN A 124 3.06 11.68 -5.40
N PRO A 125 2.33 10.59 -5.68
CA PRO A 125 1.03 10.32 -5.07
C PRO A 125 1.12 9.70 -3.67
N ALA A 126 2.31 9.29 -3.20
CA ALA A 126 2.47 8.70 -1.88
C ALA A 126 2.42 9.75 -0.77
N ILE A 127 1.48 9.59 0.15
CA ILE A 127 1.33 10.41 1.37
C ILE A 127 2.15 9.84 2.53
N HIS A 128 2.28 8.51 2.55
CA HIS A 128 3.05 7.73 3.50
C HIS A 128 3.77 6.60 2.76
N ARG A 129 4.55 5.79 3.48
CA ARG A 129 5.32 4.71 2.86
C ARG A 129 5.41 3.52 3.79
N LEU A 130 5.32 2.34 3.19
CA LEU A 130 5.75 1.08 3.79
C LEU A 130 7.20 0.81 3.41
N ASP A 131 7.92 0.08 4.24
CA ASP A 131 9.27 -0.38 3.90
C ASP A 131 9.21 -1.39 2.75
N TYR A 132 10.36 -1.64 2.10
CA TYR A 132 10.45 -2.51 0.93
C TYR A 132 9.84 -3.89 1.16
N ASP A 133 10.22 -4.55 2.26
CA ASP A 133 9.76 -5.90 2.62
C ASP A 133 8.46 -5.92 3.44
N THR A 134 7.98 -4.77 3.93
CA THR A 134 6.70 -4.70 4.64
C THR A 134 5.55 -4.80 3.65
N SER A 135 4.57 -5.67 3.88
CA SER A 135 3.37 -5.74 3.03
C SER A 135 2.15 -5.10 3.70
N GLY A 136 1.05 -4.95 2.97
CA GLY A 136 -0.24 -4.53 3.52
C GLY A 136 -0.76 -3.19 3.00
N VAL A 137 -1.82 -2.71 3.65
CA VAL A 137 -2.62 -1.57 3.19
C VAL A 137 -1.83 -0.27 3.08
N MET A 138 -1.93 0.39 1.93
CA MET A 138 -1.30 1.67 1.64
C MET A 138 -2.25 2.57 0.85
N VAL A 139 -2.56 3.76 1.39
CA VAL A 139 -3.27 4.83 0.68
C VAL A 139 -2.34 5.73 -0.16
N LEU A 140 -2.83 6.11 -1.35
CA LEU A 140 -2.24 7.02 -2.32
C LEU A 140 -3.25 8.13 -2.64
N ALA A 141 -2.77 9.35 -2.84
CA ALA A 141 -3.58 10.45 -3.33
C ALA A 141 -3.57 10.50 -4.86
N LEU A 142 -4.71 10.80 -5.45
CA LEU A 142 -4.85 10.92 -6.91
C LEU A 142 -4.79 12.37 -7.40
N ASN A 143 -4.94 13.34 -6.50
CA ASN A 143 -4.86 14.77 -6.80
C ASN A 143 -4.26 15.58 -5.64
N GLN A 144 -3.98 16.86 -5.91
CA GLN A 144 -3.24 17.73 -4.98
C GLN A 144 -4.03 18.05 -3.70
N ASN A 145 -5.35 18.15 -3.79
CA ASN A 145 -6.22 18.35 -2.63
C ASN A 145 -6.14 17.15 -1.69
N SER A 146 -6.35 15.95 -2.22
CA SER A 146 -6.25 14.69 -1.48
C SER A 146 -4.87 14.49 -0.86
N LEU A 147 -3.79 14.80 -1.59
CA LEU A 147 -2.42 14.73 -1.07
C LEU A 147 -2.23 15.66 0.14
N SER A 148 -2.67 16.91 0.03
CA SER A 148 -2.55 17.90 1.12
C SER A 148 -3.36 17.50 2.35
N THR A 149 -4.64 17.17 2.17
CA THR A 149 -5.56 16.83 3.26
C THR A 149 -5.12 15.56 4.00
N LEU A 150 -4.71 14.51 3.29
CA LEU A 150 -4.22 13.30 3.94
C LEU A 150 -2.86 13.54 4.60
N SER A 151 -1.94 14.28 3.98
CA SER A 151 -0.65 14.63 4.61
C SER A 151 -0.84 15.36 5.93
N GLN A 152 -1.83 16.26 6.01
CA GLN A 152 -2.19 16.93 7.24
C GLN A 152 -2.67 15.93 8.30
N GLN A 153 -3.58 15.01 7.96
CA GLN A 153 -4.07 13.98 8.89
C GLN A 153 -2.92 13.10 9.42
N PHE A 154 -1.98 12.69 8.55
CA PHE A 154 -0.77 11.96 8.97
C PHE A 154 0.10 12.79 9.92
N SER A 155 0.30 14.08 9.63
CA SER A 155 1.11 14.98 10.46
C SER A 155 0.50 15.23 11.85
N GLN A 156 -0.83 15.24 11.93
CA GLN A 156 -1.61 15.44 13.15
C GLN A 156 -1.82 14.15 13.94
N ARG A 157 -1.25 13.02 13.48
CA ARG A 157 -1.47 11.68 14.07
C ARG A 157 -2.95 11.26 14.11
N GLY A 158 -3.77 11.79 13.19
CA GLY A 158 -5.20 11.49 13.07
C GLY A 158 -5.51 10.22 12.27
N ILE A 159 -4.49 9.54 11.76
CA ILE A 159 -4.61 8.28 11.00
C ILE A 159 -4.43 7.12 11.96
N TYR A 160 -5.42 6.24 12.00
CA TYR A 160 -5.31 4.95 12.67
C TYR A 160 -4.46 4.01 11.83
N LYS A 161 -3.46 3.38 12.45
CA LYS A 161 -2.58 2.40 11.83
C LYS A 161 -2.44 1.22 12.77
N ARG A 162 -2.66 0.02 12.24
CA ARG A 162 -2.34 -1.23 12.92
C ARG A 162 -1.58 -2.15 11.98
N TYR A 163 -0.56 -2.77 12.56
CA TYR A 163 0.26 -3.77 11.92
C TYR A 163 0.18 -5.05 12.73
N VAL A 164 0.40 -6.19 12.08
CA VAL A 164 0.69 -7.45 12.75
C VAL A 164 2.13 -7.83 12.43
N ALA A 165 2.85 -8.31 13.45
CA ALA A 165 4.20 -8.82 13.31
C ALA A 165 4.37 -10.14 14.06
N LEU A 166 5.27 -10.99 13.55
CA LEU A 166 5.74 -12.17 14.26
C LEU A 166 7.14 -11.89 14.81
N LEU A 167 7.29 -11.88 16.13
CA LEU A 167 8.55 -11.58 16.83
C LEU A 167 9.26 -12.87 17.23
N GLU A 168 10.59 -12.87 17.20
CA GLU A 168 11.41 -13.98 17.68
C GLU A 168 11.33 -14.09 19.21
N GLY A 169 10.98 -15.26 19.75
CA GLY A 169 10.91 -15.50 21.19
C GLY A 169 9.52 -15.31 21.81
N ALA A 170 9.45 -15.52 23.12
CA ALA A 170 8.25 -15.36 23.93
C ALA A 170 8.26 -14.00 24.64
N LEU A 171 7.13 -13.28 24.57
CA LEU A 171 6.97 -11.98 25.20
C LEU A 171 6.24 -12.13 26.54
N ALA A 172 6.90 -11.70 27.62
CA ALA A 172 6.39 -11.89 28.97
C ALA A 172 5.13 -11.03 29.23
N GLU A 173 5.11 -9.81 28.71
CA GLU A 173 4.02 -8.86 28.91
C GLU A 173 2.96 -8.96 27.80
N GLU A 174 1.70 -8.69 28.16
CA GLU A 174 0.55 -8.77 27.24
C GLU A 174 0.38 -7.52 26.36
N GLU A 175 0.87 -6.37 26.82
CA GLU A 175 0.82 -5.10 26.09
C GLU A 175 1.87 -4.13 26.61
N GLY A 176 2.19 -3.11 25.81
CA GLY A 176 3.15 -2.10 26.21
C GLY A 176 3.32 -0.95 25.21
N GLU A 177 4.28 -0.09 25.52
CA GLU A 177 4.63 1.05 24.68
C GLU A 177 6.15 1.17 24.57
N THR A 178 6.62 1.49 23.36
CA THR A 178 8.04 1.71 23.07
C THR A 178 8.23 3.12 22.52
N VAL A 179 9.14 3.86 23.16
CA VAL A 179 9.52 5.23 22.76
C VAL A 179 11.03 5.30 22.59
N LEU A 180 11.49 5.43 21.34
CA LEU A 180 12.91 5.50 21.00
C LEU A 180 13.19 6.68 20.09
N ALA A 181 14.34 7.34 20.29
CA ALA A 181 14.88 8.31 19.34
C ALA A 181 15.87 7.62 18.42
N PHE A 182 15.72 7.81 17.12
CA PHE A 182 16.59 7.17 16.14
C PHE A 182 16.76 8.01 14.87
N ARG A 183 17.83 7.72 14.15
CA ARG A 183 18.17 8.38 12.88
C ARG A 183 18.80 7.39 11.91
N TYR A 184 19.00 7.84 10.68
CA TYR A 184 19.73 7.09 9.67
C TYR A 184 21.14 6.74 10.14
N ASP A 185 21.51 5.48 9.93
CA ASP A 185 22.86 4.97 10.14
C ASP A 185 23.63 5.02 8.82
N PRO A 186 24.58 5.97 8.66
CA PRO A 186 25.34 6.12 7.43
C PRO A 186 26.37 4.99 7.21
N GLU A 187 26.77 4.28 8.26
CA GLU A 187 27.77 3.20 8.21
C GLU A 187 27.12 1.88 7.81
N ASN A 188 25.88 1.64 8.27
CA ASN A 188 25.16 0.39 8.01
C ASN A 188 23.94 0.59 7.12
N LYS A 189 24.10 1.19 5.93
CA LYS A 189 22.99 1.51 5.03
C LYS A 189 22.16 0.26 4.67
N PRO A 190 20.81 0.31 4.65
CA PRO A 190 19.93 1.45 4.91
C PRO A 190 19.39 1.51 6.36
N ARG A 191 20.10 0.96 7.36
CA ARG A 191 19.64 0.87 8.76
C ARG A 191 19.39 2.24 9.40
N GLN A 192 18.67 2.17 10.51
CA GLN A 192 18.49 3.23 11.48
C GLN A 192 19.18 2.81 12.76
N ILE A 193 19.69 3.78 13.51
CA ILE A 193 20.36 3.57 14.79
C ILE A 193 19.67 4.38 15.88
N TYR A 194 19.56 3.78 17.07
CA TYR A 194 19.12 4.50 18.26
C TYR A 194 20.12 5.61 18.61
N ASP A 195 19.63 6.84 18.70
CA ASP A 195 20.43 8.01 19.04
C ASP A 195 19.55 9.00 19.82
N PRO A 196 19.70 9.08 21.16
CA PRO A 196 18.88 9.97 21.98
C PRO A 196 19.25 11.45 21.85
N VAL A 197 20.38 11.78 21.22
CA VAL A 197 20.87 13.15 21.09
C VAL A 197 20.44 13.75 19.76
N LEU A 198 20.64 13.01 18.67
CA LEU A 198 20.39 13.49 17.29
C LEU A 198 19.19 12.82 16.63
N GLY A 199 18.64 11.77 17.24
CA GLY A 199 17.51 11.02 16.71
C GLY A 199 16.19 11.76 16.82
N LYS A 200 15.24 11.37 15.97
CA LYS A 200 13.85 11.79 16.08
C LYS A 200 13.08 10.75 16.87
N TRP A 201 12.29 11.21 17.84
CA TRP A 201 11.43 10.33 18.62
C TRP A 201 10.37 9.65 17.74
N GLY A 202 10.27 8.34 17.94
CA GLY A 202 9.19 7.48 17.47
C GLY A 202 8.49 6.82 18.65
N GLU A 203 7.19 6.57 18.48
CA GLU A 203 6.30 6.05 19.52
C GLU A 203 5.40 4.98 18.91
N THR A 204 5.38 3.80 19.54
CA THR A 204 4.60 2.63 19.11
C THR A 204 4.00 1.96 20.33
N ARG A 205 2.69 1.77 20.34
CA ARG A 205 2.03 0.86 21.28
C ARG A 205 1.95 -0.52 20.67
N TRP A 206 1.89 -1.55 21.50
CA TRP A 206 1.82 -2.92 21.04
C TRP A 206 0.99 -3.78 21.98
N LYS A 207 0.44 -4.86 21.45
CA LYS A 207 -0.36 -5.83 22.18
C LYS A 207 -0.06 -7.24 21.69
N LYS A 208 0.19 -8.16 22.61
CA LYS A 208 0.35 -9.59 22.33
C LYS A 208 -0.97 -10.19 21.87
N ILE A 209 -0.92 -10.98 20.80
CA ILE A 209 -2.07 -11.75 20.30
C ILE A 209 -1.98 -13.18 20.81
N ASN A 210 -0.89 -13.87 20.45
CA ASN A 210 -0.63 -15.25 20.86
C ASN A 210 0.89 -15.53 20.86
N GLU A 211 1.25 -16.60 21.55
CA GLU A 211 2.55 -17.25 21.43
C GLU A 211 2.39 -18.53 20.62
N GLU A 212 3.29 -18.75 19.67
CA GLU A 212 3.24 -19.89 18.76
C GLU A 212 4.64 -20.40 18.42
N LYS A 213 4.71 -21.48 17.62
CA LYS A 213 5.97 -22.06 17.17
C LYS A 213 6.18 -21.76 15.69
N PHE A 214 7.34 -21.20 15.35
CA PHE A 214 7.79 -21.06 13.98
C PHE A 214 9.11 -21.82 13.81
N MET A 215 9.14 -22.79 12.89
CA MET A 215 10.29 -23.68 12.69
C MET A 215 10.81 -24.32 14.01
N GLY A 216 9.88 -24.68 14.90
CA GLY A 216 10.19 -25.30 16.21
C GLY A 216 10.68 -24.34 17.30
N ARG A 217 10.80 -23.04 17.02
CA ARG A 217 11.22 -22.00 17.96
C ARG A 217 10.02 -21.19 18.43
N ASP A 218 10.07 -20.71 19.67
CA ASP A 218 9.04 -19.81 20.20
C ASP A 218 9.06 -18.48 19.46
N VAL A 219 7.87 -18.02 19.10
CA VAL A 219 7.62 -16.73 18.49
C VAL A 219 6.36 -16.12 19.10
N THR A 220 6.26 -14.80 19.06
CA THR A 220 5.11 -14.07 19.58
C THR A 220 4.49 -13.23 18.48
N ARG A 221 3.19 -13.41 18.23
CA ARG A 221 2.44 -12.54 17.34
C ARG A 221 1.96 -11.32 18.11
N VAL A 222 2.17 -10.15 17.53
CA VAL A 222 1.82 -8.87 18.15
C VAL A 222 1.09 -7.96 17.18
N GLU A 223 0.12 -7.21 17.70
CA GLU A 223 -0.38 -5.99 17.06
C GLU A 223 0.56 -4.83 17.40
N LEU A 224 0.88 -4.00 16.42
CA LEU A 224 1.68 -2.79 16.57
C LEU A 224 0.88 -1.58 16.09
N PHE A 225 0.82 -0.54 16.92
CA PHE A 225 0.09 0.70 16.68
C PHE A 225 1.07 1.88 16.66
N PRO A 226 1.74 2.15 15.52
CA PRO A 226 2.70 3.24 15.42
C PRO A 226 1.99 4.60 15.45
N LEU A 227 2.22 5.39 16.50
CA LEU A 227 1.66 6.75 16.64
C LEU A 227 2.44 7.76 15.79
N THR A 228 3.73 7.49 15.56
CA THR A 228 4.57 8.20 14.57
C THR A 228 4.78 7.35 13.32
N GLY A 229 5.54 7.86 12.34
CA GLY A 229 5.83 7.15 11.08
C GLY A 229 7.26 7.36 10.62
N ARG A 230 8.24 6.99 11.47
CA ARG A 230 9.65 7.08 11.12
C ARG A 230 10.08 5.87 10.29
N THR A 231 11.11 6.03 9.45
CA THR A 231 11.70 4.93 8.66
C THR A 231 12.11 3.78 9.58
N HIS A 232 11.74 2.55 9.25
CA HIS A 232 12.03 1.34 10.03
C HIS A 232 11.60 1.39 11.51
N GLN A 233 10.65 2.25 11.89
CA GLN A 233 10.27 2.47 13.28
C GLN A 233 9.89 1.16 14.00
N LEU A 234 8.97 0.40 13.41
CA LEU A 234 8.49 -0.84 14.02
C LEU A 234 9.63 -1.86 14.19
N ARG A 235 10.44 -2.03 13.15
CA ARG A 235 11.59 -2.96 13.12
C ARG A 235 12.66 -2.62 14.17
N LEU A 236 12.93 -1.33 14.39
CA LEU A 236 13.88 -0.91 15.41
C LEU A 236 13.25 -0.98 16.82
N HIS A 237 11.97 -0.60 16.96
CA HIS A 237 11.26 -0.70 18.24
C HIS A 237 11.12 -2.13 18.73
N THR A 238 10.95 -3.09 17.82
CA THR A 238 10.86 -4.51 18.18
C THR A 238 12.24 -5.07 18.50
N SER A 239 13.25 -4.84 17.66
CA SER A 239 14.58 -5.46 17.82
C SER A 239 15.46 -4.85 18.93
N HIS A 240 15.37 -3.54 19.17
CA HIS A 240 16.34 -2.87 20.04
C HIS A 240 16.12 -3.26 21.52
N PRO A 241 17.17 -3.51 22.34
CA PRO A 241 17.03 -3.92 23.75
C PRO A 241 16.33 -2.90 24.66
N LYS A 242 16.29 -1.62 24.26
CA LYS A 242 15.51 -0.56 24.94
C LYS A 242 14.05 -0.47 24.48
N GLY A 243 13.68 -1.24 23.46
CA GLY A 243 12.31 -1.41 22.99
C GLY A 243 11.75 -2.73 23.49
N ILE A 244 11.15 -3.51 22.60
CA ILE A 244 10.63 -4.85 22.93
C ILE A 244 11.78 -5.85 23.11
N GLY A 245 12.89 -5.66 22.39
CA GLY A 245 14.08 -6.51 22.46
C GLY A 245 13.96 -7.84 21.71
N LEU A 246 12.89 -8.04 20.93
CA LEU A 246 12.63 -9.21 20.12
C LEU A 246 12.48 -8.79 18.64
N PRO A 247 13.44 -9.14 17.75
CA PRO A 247 13.37 -8.76 16.34
C PRO A 247 12.18 -9.44 15.63
N ILE A 248 11.77 -8.87 14.50
CA ILE A 248 10.73 -9.48 13.65
C ILE A 248 11.35 -10.65 12.89
N VAL A 249 10.64 -11.77 12.83
CA VAL A 249 11.04 -12.95 12.05
C VAL A 249 11.27 -12.57 10.58
N GLY A 250 12.39 -13.00 10.01
CA GLY A 250 12.80 -12.66 8.64
C GLY A 250 13.33 -11.23 8.46
N ASP A 251 13.56 -10.45 9.52
CA ASP A 251 14.16 -9.13 9.41
C ASP A 251 15.67 -9.20 9.15
N THR A 252 16.08 -9.04 7.89
CA THR A 252 17.49 -9.06 7.46
C THR A 252 18.31 -7.85 7.90
N LEU A 253 17.67 -6.78 8.40
CA LEU A 253 18.37 -5.57 8.84
C LEU A 253 18.54 -5.51 10.35
N TYR A 254 17.61 -6.05 11.12
CA TYR A 254 17.60 -5.90 12.58
C TYR A 254 17.45 -7.23 13.33
N GLY A 255 17.27 -8.35 12.64
CA GLY A 255 17.31 -9.70 13.20
C GLY A 255 18.64 -10.38 12.90
N GLU A 256 19.02 -11.31 13.78
CA GLU A 256 20.22 -12.16 13.65
C GLU A 256 19.87 -13.66 13.65
N GLY A 257 18.57 -14.01 13.73
CA GLY A 257 18.11 -15.35 14.08
C GLY A 257 17.23 -16.01 13.02
N LEU A 258 15.92 -15.96 13.23
CA LEU A 258 14.95 -16.78 12.48
C LEU A 258 14.79 -16.28 11.04
N GLU A 259 15.40 -17.02 10.12
CA GLU A 259 15.18 -16.86 8.70
C GLU A 259 13.73 -17.17 8.32
N ALA A 260 13.18 -16.37 7.42
CA ALA A 260 11.90 -16.63 6.80
C ALA A 260 11.92 -16.10 5.36
N PRO A 261 11.00 -16.54 4.47
CA PRO A 261 10.99 -16.11 3.08
C PRO A 261 10.80 -14.59 2.87
N ARG A 262 10.38 -13.88 3.92
CA ARG A 262 10.07 -12.45 3.92
C ARG A 262 10.09 -11.89 5.33
N LEU A 263 10.05 -10.56 5.44
CA LEU A 263 9.76 -9.87 6.69
C LEU A 263 8.31 -10.17 7.13
N MET A 264 8.16 -10.73 8.33
CA MET A 264 6.87 -11.03 8.95
C MET A 264 6.27 -9.79 9.63
N LEU A 265 6.07 -8.74 8.82
CA LEU A 265 5.42 -7.48 9.19
C LEU A 265 4.40 -7.10 8.12
N HIS A 266 3.15 -6.89 8.54
CA HIS A 266 2.04 -6.54 7.66
C HIS A 266 1.27 -5.34 8.20
N ALA A 267 1.03 -4.32 7.37
CA ALA A 267 0.07 -3.26 7.65
C ALA A 267 -1.35 -3.82 7.48
N THR A 268 -1.99 -4.26 8.56
CA THR A 268 -3.29 -4.96 8.51
C THR A 268 -4.48 -4.03 8.47
N HIS A 269 -4.37 -2.82 9.03
CA HIS A 269 -5.50 -1.89 9.11
C HIS A 269 -5.06 -0.43 9.04
N LEU A 270 -5.74 0.32 8.19
CA LEU A 270 -5.59 1.76 8.02
C LEU A 270 -6.97 2.44 8.11
N GLY A 271 -7.09 3.43 9.00
CA GLY A 271 -8.32 4.19 9.21
C GLY A 271 -8.08 5.70 9.14
N PHE A 272 -8.90 6.43 8.39
CA PHE A 272 -8.74 7.87 8.18
C PHE A 272 -10.02 8.54 7.68
N LYS A 273 -10.04 9.87 7.67
CA LYS A 273 -11.15 10.63 7.08
C LYS A 273 -10.92 10.83 5.59
N HIS A 274 -11.89 10.46 4.77
CA HIS A 274 -11.86 10.68 3.34
C HIS A 274 -11.63 12.17 3.01
N PRO A 275 -10.70 12.52 2.10
CA PRO A 275 -10.24 13.90 1.92
C PRO A 275 -11.28 14.89 1.42
N THR A 276 -12.31 14.43 0.69
CA THR A 276 -13.39 15.28 0.16
C THR A 276 -14.66 15.22 1.00
N THR A 277 -15.21 14.03 1.25
CA THR A 277 -16.44 13.84 2.04
C THR A 277 -16.25 14.05 3.55
N GLY A 278 -15.04 13.87 4.10
CA GLY A 278 -14.78 13.92 5.54
C GLY A 278 -15.28 12.71 6.34
N GLU A 279 -15.92 11.74 5.69
CA GLU A 279 -16.38 10.49 6.29
C GLU A 279 -15.19 9.65 6.78
N TYR A 280 -15.33 9.03 7.96
CA TYR A 280 -14.30 8.12 8.46
C TYR A 280 -14.44 6.75 7.79
N MET A 281 -13.33 6.25 7.25
CA MET A 281 -13.25 4.99 6.52
C MET A 281 -12.16 4.12 7.11
N GLU A 282 -12.36 2.80 7.03
CA GLU A 282 -11.42 1.79 7.53
C GLU A 282 -11.22 0.70 6.48
N PHE A 283 -9.95 0.29 6.32
CA PHE A 283 -9.55 -0.67 5.32
C PHE A 283 -8.65 -1.73 5.93
N PHE A 284 -8.96 -2.99 5.63
CA PHE A 284 -8.33 -4.14 6.24
C PHE A 284 -7.72 -5.05 5.17
N THR A 285 -6.52 -5.54 5.45
CA THR A 285 -5.88 -6.61 4.68
C THR A 285 -5.40 -7.68 5.66
N PRO A 286 -5.71 -8.97 5.42
CA PRO A 286 -5.23 -10.04 6.28
C PRO A 286 -3.71 -10.18 6.16
N GLU A 287 -3.03 -10.46 7.27
CA GLU A 287 -1.65 -10.90 7.22
C GLU A 287 -1.52 -12.25 6.50
N ILE A 288 -0.36 -12.49 5.90
CA ILE A 288 -0.11 -13.66 5.05
C ILE A 288 0.91 -14.64 5.66
N PHE A 289 1.00 -14.66 6.98
CA PHE A 289 1.92 -15.47 7.78
C PHE A 289 1.36 -15.76 9.17
#